data_AF-A0A1S8AZ74-F1
#
_entry.id   AF-A0A1S8AZ74-F1
#
_cell.length_a   1.000
_cell.length_b   1.000
_cell.length_c   1.000
_cell.angle_alpha   90.00
_cell.angle_beta   90.00
_cell.angle_gamma   90.00
#
_symmetry.space_group_name_H-M   'P 1'
#
loop_
_entity.id
_entity.type
_entity.pdbx_description
1 polymer ?
#
loop_
_entity_poly.entity_id
_entity_poly.type
_entity_poly.pdbx_seq_one_letter_code
_entity_poly.pdbx_strand_id
1 'polypeptide(L)'
;MTADGSESAGGSAGTDAAWDDLLEDAAEIAEEYREEGWDAVVLEPADVSPVESDDRTGLDVAVSQSAYELVEGLIEDGDVTIAAADVYYRPLEEGDGDRRVALAVERDEETETAVLVPLVYDITACRSVFETALLEAELLVHVAADPVAGRVTFSHDDPSLFLEESDVQAWSEE
;
A
#
# COMPACT_ATOMS: atom_id res chain seq x y z
N MET A 1 -20.07 10.12 43.26
CA MET A 1 -20.55 10.50 41.92
C MET A 1 -19.60 9.82 40.95
N THR A 2 -20.07 8.73 40.37
CA THR A 2 -19.31 7.84 39.49
C THR A 2 -19.42 8.38 38.07
N ALA A 3 -18.28 8.54 37.39
CA ALA A 3 -18.07 8.19 35.99
C ALA A 3 -16.59 8.43 35.70
N ASP A 4 -15.85 7.34 35.78
CA ASP A 4 -14.53 7.12 35.23
C ASP A 4 -14.60 7.34 33.71
N GLY A 5 -13.80 8.26 33.19
CA GLY A 5 -13.74 8.58 31.77
C GLY A 5 -13.08 7.42 31.03
N SER A 6 -13.91 6.56 30.44
CA SER A 6 -13.49 5.59 29.45
C SER A 6 -13.18 6.33 28.14
N GLU A 7 -11.99 6.91 28.03
CA GLU A 7 -11.42 7.34 26.75
C GLU A 7 -10.33 6.34 26.36
N SER A 8 -10.77 5.24 25.73
CA SER A 8 -9.89 4.29 25.06
C SER A 8 -10.64 3.76 23.84
N ALA A 9 -10.75 4.62 22.83
CA ALA A 9 -11.21 4.28 21.47
C ALA A 9 -10.75 5.38 20.50
N GLY A 10 -9.47 5.78 20.58
CA GLY A 10 -8.91 6.85 19.73
C GLY A 10 -8.10 6.34 18.53
N GLY A 11 -7.42 5.19 18.65
CA GLY A 11 -6.44 4.77 17.63
C GLY A 11 -6.99 4.13 16.35
N SER A 12 -8.22 3.61 16.34
CA SER A 12 -8.82 3.14 15.08
C SER A 12 -9.41 4.31 14.28
N ALA A 13 -10.10 5.24 14.96
CA ALA A 13 -10.80 6.33 14.29
C ALA A 13 -9.88 7.28 13.49
N GLY A 14 -8.62 7.47 13.92
CA GLY A 14 -7.63 8.25 13.19
C GLY A 14 -7.16 7.56 11.91
N THR A 15 -6.86 6.25 12.00
CA THR A 15 -6.54 5.42 10.82
C THR A 15 -7.71 5.38 9.83
N ASP A 16 -8.93 5.13 10.31
CA ASP A 16 -10.12 5.04 9.47
C ASP A 16 -10.37 6.37 8.72
N ALA A 17 -10.16 7.51 9.35
CA ALA A 17 -10.30 8.82 8.71
C ALA A 17 -9.19 9.12 7.70
N ALA A 18 -7.94 8.79 8.01
CA ALA A 18 -6.82 8.95 7.08
C ALA A 18 -6.94 8.02 5.87
N TRP A 19 -7.49 6.83 6.06
CA TRP A 19 -7.80 5.87 5.01
C TRP A 19 -8.91 6.38 4.09
N ASP A 20 -10.02 6.87 4.66
CA ASP A 20 -11.13 7.44 3.89
C ASP A 20 -10.67 8.63 3.04
N ASP A 21 -9.89 9.54 3.62
CA ASP A 21 -9.33 10.70 2.90
C ASP A 21 -8.34 10.27 1.80
N LEU A 22 -7.52 9.23 2.04
CA LEU A 22 -6.62 8.69 1.02
C LEU A 22 -7.37 7.98 -0.12
N LEU A 23 -8.51 7.34 0.17
CA LEU A 23 -9.39 6.79 -0.86
C LEU A 23 -10.07 7.90 -1.69
N GLU A 24 -10.49 8.99 -1.06
CA GLU A 24 -11.02 10.16 -1.78
C GLU A 24 -9.95 10.78 -2.69
N ASP A 25 -8.73 10.96 -2.19
CA ASP A 25 -7.59 11.49 -2.96
C ASP A 25 -7.24 10.55 -4.12
N ALA A 26 -7.19 9.24 -3.89
CA ALA A 26 -6.97 8.24 -4.94
C ALA A 26 -8.09 8.26 -5.99
N ALA A 27 -9.34 8.46 -5.59
CA ALA A 27 -10.45 8.59 -6.53
C ALA A 27 -10.30 9.85 -7.41
N GLU A 28 -9.91 10.98 -6.82
CA GLU A 28 -9.65 12.23 -7.54
C GLU A 28 -8.51 12.04 -8.57
N ILE A 29 -7.37 11.50 -8.14
CA ILE A 29 -6.22 11.22 -9.02
C ILE A 29 -6.63 10.27 -10.15
N ALA A 30 -7.40 9.22 -9.86
CA ALA A 30 -7.88 8.30 -10.88
C ALA A 30 -8.83 8.97 -11.89
N GLU A 31 -9.66 9.91 -11.44
CA GLU A 31 -10.47 10.72 -12.36
C GLU A 31 -9.59 11.59 -13.26
N GLU A 32 -8.55 12.25 -12.71
CA GLU A 32 -7.61 13.05 -13.51
C GLU A 32 -6.95 12.20 -14.61
N TYR A 33 -6.43 11.02 -14.29
CA TYR A 33 -5.87 10.10 -15.27
C TYR A 33 -6.89 9.71 -16.36
N ARG A 34 -8.15 9.42 -15.98
CA ARG A 34 -9.21 9.12 -16.96
C ARG A 34 -9.55 10.31 -17.85
N GLU A 35 -9.47 11.53 -17.35
CA GLU A 35 -9.63 12.75 -18.14
C GLU A 35 -8.48 12.93 -19.15
N GLU A 36 -7.27 12.48 -18.80
CA GLU A 36 -6.11 12.40 -19.70
C GLU A 36 -6.19 11.25 -20.72
N GLY A 37 -7.17 10.36 -20.58
CA GLY A 37 -7.41 9.22 -21.47
C GLY A 37 -6.80 7.90 -21.00
N TRP A 38 -6.27 7.85 -19.77
CA TRP A 38 -5.69 6.66 -19.17
C TRP A 38 -6.76 5.77 -18.53
N ASP A 39 -6.49 4.46 -18.46
CA ASP A 39 -7.34 3.53 -17.72
C ASP A 39 -6.90 3.50 -16.26
N ALA A 40 -7.58 4.31 -15.43
CA ALA A 40 -7.26 4.39 -14.01
C ALA A 40 -8.16 3.49 -13.15
N VAL A 41 -7.58 2.73 -12.23
CA VAL A 41 -8.28 1.84 -11.30
C VAL A 41 -7.80 2.10 -9.87
N VAL A 42 -8.73 2.30 -8.94
CA VAL A 42 -8.43 2.42 -7.50
C VAL A 42 -8.73 1.08 -6.83
N LEU A 43 -7.76 0.52 -6.13
CA LEU A 43 -7.93 -0.68 -5.34
C LEU A 43 -8.35 -0.33 -3.90
N GLU A 44 -9.19 -1.16 -3.32
CA GLU A 44 -9.60 -1.04 -1.92
C GLU A 44 -9.17 -2.33 -1.19
N PRO A 45 -7.91 -2.40 -0.70
CA PRO A 45 -7.49 -3.58 0.04
C PRO A 45 -8.16 -3.66 1.39
N ALA A 46 -8.53 -4.89 1.73
CA ALA A 46 -9.15 -5.26 2.98
C ALA A 46 -8.12 -5.43 4.12
N ASP A 47 -6.92 -5.91 3.80
CA ASP A 47 -5.84 -6.11 4.76
C ASP A 47 -4.48 -6.05 4.06
N VAL A 48 -3.46 -5.51 4.72
CA VAL A 48 -2.07 -5.56 4.26
C VAL A 48 -1.21 -6.13 5.38
N SER A 49 -0.50 -7.21 5.08
CA SER A 49 0.32 -7.93 6.04
C SER A 49 1.70 -8.23 5.45
N PRO A 50 2.79 -8.05 6.22
CA PRO A 50 4.12 -8.42 5.75
C PRO A 50 4.24 -9.94 5.59
N VAL A 51 4.91 -10.38 4.52
CA VAL A 51 5.22 -11.78 4.27
C VAL A 51 6.73 -11.95 4.16
N GLU A 52 7.27 -12.85 4.97
CA GLU A 52 8.67 -13.27 4.95
C GLU A 52 8.70 -14.80 4.96
N SER A 53 9.07 -15.39 3.84
CA SER A 53 9.22 -16.83 3.65
C SER A 53 10.43 -17.06 2.74
N ASP A 54 11.04 -18.24 2.82
CA ASP A 54 12.24 -18.59 2.04
C ASP A 54 12.12 -18.32 0.53
N ASP A 55 10.91 -18.37 -0.02
CA ASP A 55 10.61 -18.13 -1.44
C ASP A 55 9.84 -16.81 -1.69
N ARG A 56 9.44 -16.07 -0.65
CA ARG A 56 8.54 -14.90 -0.77
C ARG A 56 8.81 -13.87 0.32
N THR A 57 9.27 -12.69 -0.07
CA THR A 57 9.49 -11.56 0.84
C THR A 57 8.82 -10.31 0.25
N GLY A 58 7.93 -9.67 1.00
CA GLY A 58 7.17 -8.51 0.52
C GLY A 58 5.96 -8.15 1.40
N LEU A 59 5.03 -7.39 0.85
CA LEU A 59 3.73 -7.08 1.46
C LEU A 59 2.63 -7.88 0.77
N ASP A 60 1.84 -8.65 1.52
CA ASP A 60 0.66 -9.36 1.02
C ASP A 60 -0.57 -8.45 1.23
N VAL A 61 -1.25 -8.13 0.13
CA VAL A 61 -2.36 -7.18 0.06
C VAL A 61 -3.61 -7.96 -0.32
N ALA A 62 -4.48 -8.15 0.66
CA ALA A 62 -5.75 -8.83 0.48
C ALA A 62 -6.77 -7.87 -0.13
N VAL A 63 -7.30 -8.19 -1.31
CA VAL A 63 -8.33 -7.39 -1.99
C VAL A 63 -9.61 -8.19 -2.18
N SER A 64 -10.68 -7.52 -2.59
CA SER A 64 -11.90 -8.20 -3.04
C SER A 64 -11.66 -8.94 -4.36
N GLN A 65 -12.39 -10.05 -4.60
CA GLN A 65 -12.31 -10.79 -5.86
C GLN A 65 -12.51 -9.90 -7.09
N SER A 66 -13.50 -9.00 -7.05
CA SER A 66 -13.75 -8.05 -8.14
C SER A 66 -12.56 -7.13 -8.41
N ALA A 67 -11.86 -6.67 -7.36
CA ALA A 67 -10.69 -5.80 -7.50
C ALA A 67 -9.49 -6.58 -8.05
N TYR A 68 -9.30 -7.82 -7.58
CA TYR A 68 -8.29 -8.71 -8.14
C TYR A 68 -8.53 -9.02 -9.62
N GLU A 69 -9.77 -9.31 -10.03
CA GLU A 69 -10.10 -9.56 -11.44
C GLU A 69 -9.83 -8.32 -12.33
N LEU A 70 -9.97 -7.10 -11.81
CA LEU A 70 -9.59 -5.88 -12.53
C LEU A 70 -8.09 -5.84 -12.76
N VAL A 71 -7.30 -6.06 -11.71
CA VAL A 71 -5.82 -6.05 -11.79
C VAL A 71 -5.29 -7.20 -12.63
N GLU A 72 -5.82 -8.41 -12.42
CA GLU A 72 -5.46 -9.59 -13.19
C GLU A 72 -5.78 -9.37 -14.67
N GLY A 73 -6.93 -8.78 -15.00
CA GLY A 73 -7.28 -8.42 -16.37
C GLY A 73 -6.33 -7.41 -17.00
N LEU A 74 -5.82 -6.45 -16.23
CA LEU A 74 -4.81 -5.49 -16.70
C LEU A 74 -3.44 -6.17 -16.94
N ILE A 75 -3.11 -7.19 -16.15
CA ILE A 75 -1.80 -7.87 -16.21
C ILE A 75 -1.77 -9.03 -17.22
N GLU A 76 -2.87 -9.77 -17.37
CA GLU A 76 -2.96 -10.88 -18.34
C GLU A 76 -2.85 -10.42 -19.80
N ASP A 77 -3.07 -9.13 -20.10
CA ASP A 77 -2.88 -8.57 -21.45
C ASP A 77 -1.38 -8.39 -21.82
N GLY A 78 -0.45 -8.59 -20.88
CA GLY A 78 0.87 -9.16 -21.17
C GLY A 78 2.12 -8.36 -20.85
N ASP A 79 2.07 -7.09 -20.47
CA ASP A 79 3.27 -6.29 -20.17
C ASP A 79 2.85 -5.13 -19.26
N VAL A 80 2.77 -5.38 -17.96
CA VAL A 80 2.76 -4.26 -16.99
C VAL A 80 4.02 -4.41 -16.16
N THR A 81 5.11 -3.91 -16.71
CA THR A 81 6.34 -3.69 -15.94
C THR A 81 6.18 -2.33 -15.33
N ILE A 82 5.55 -2.25 -14.16
CA ILE A 82 5.26 -0.96 -13.53
C ILE A 82 6.59 -0.30 -13.22
N ALA A 83 6.95 0.66 -14.07
CA ALA A 83 8.27 1.27 -14.09
C ALA A 83 8.31 2.52 -13.20
N ALA A 84 7.15 3.02 -12.78
CA ALA A 84 7.04 4.19 -11.93
C ALA A 84 5.91 4.00 -10.90
N ALA A 85 6.32 3.97 -9.64
CA ALA A 85 5.46 4.05 -8.48
C ALA A 85 5.61 5.44 -7.86
N ASP A 86 4.53 6.20 -7.71
CA ASP A 86 4.54 7.37 -6.83
C ASP A 86 3.88 6.99 -5.51
N VAL A 87 4.59 7.09 -4.40
CA VAL A 87 4.06 6.67 -3.09
C VAL A 87 3.81 7.89 -2.22
N TYR A 88 2.53 8.15 -1.96
CA TYR A 88 2.13 9.22 -1.04
C TYR A 88 2.02 8.66 0.37
N TYR A 89 3.02 8.97 1.19
CA TYR A 89 3.06 8.58 2.59
C TYR A 89 2.39 9.62 3.48
N ARG A 90 1.52 9.18 4.40
CA ARG A 90 0.98 10.03 5.46
C ARG A 90 1.24 9.44 6.85
N PRO A 91 2.04 10.11 7.70
CA PRO A 91 2.14 9.73 9.10
C PRO A 91 0.82 10.04 9.81
N LEU A 92 0.29 9.09 10.58
CA LEU A 92 -0.83 9.32 11.48
C LEU A 92 -0.36 10.20 12.66
N GLU A 93 -1.29 10.93 13.29
CA GLU A 93 -0.97 11.84 14.39
C GLU A 93 -0.29 11.11 15.58
N GLU A 94 0.49 11.85 16.39
CA GLU A 94 1.16 11.33 17.59
C GLU A 94 0.14 10.68 18.55
N GLY A 95 0.00 9.35 18.49
CA GLY A 95 -0.95 8.59 19.32
C GLY A 95 -1.60 7.39 18.62
N ASP A 96 -1.55 7.33 17.29
CA ASP A 96 -2.15 6.26 16.47
C ASP A 96 -1.28 5.00 16.33
N GLY A 97 -0.13 4.96 17.01
CA GLY A 97 0.77 3.79 17.05
C GLY A 97 1.69 3.70 15.82
N ASP A 98 2.20 2.50 15.57
CA ASP A 98 3.14 2.18 14.49
C ASP A 98 2.46 2.05 13.11
N ARG A 99 1.19 2.43 12.96
CA ARG A 99 0.43 2.26 11.72
C ARG A 99 0.66 3.39 10.74
N ARG A 100 0.83 3.06 9.47
CA ARG A 100 1.13 3.99 8.36
C ARG A 100 0.18 3.74 7.20
N VAL A 101 -0.16 4.80 6.48
CA VAL A 101 -0.89 4.73 5.21
C VAL A 101 -0.02 5.25 4.08
N ALA A 102 -0.03 4.55 2.96
CA ALA A 102 0.71 4.87 1.75
C ALA A 102 -0.20 4.66 0.54
N LEU A 103 -0.17 5.57 -0.44
CA LEU A 103 -0.86 5.37 -1.71
C LEU A 103 0.20 5.10 -2.78
N ALA A 104 0.32 3.86 -3.24
CA ALA A 104 1.19 3.53 -4.36
C ALA A 104 0.44 3.72 -5.68
N VAL A 105 0.89 4.66 -6.51
CA VAL A 105 0.35 4.90 -7.84
C VAL A 105 1.23 4.18 -8.84
N GLU A 106 0.77 3.01 -9.24
CA GLU A 106 1.42 2.13 -10.18
C GLU A 106 1.00 2.50 -11.60
N ARG A 107 1.87 3.15 -12.37
CA ARG A 107 1.53 3.57 -13.74
C ARG A 107 2.33 2.82 -14.80
N ASP A 108 1.65 2.46 -15.88
CA ASP A 108 2.23 1.88 -17.07
C ASP A 108 2.03 2.83 -18.26
N GLU A 109 3.15 3.33 -18.77
CA GLU A 109 3.16 4.26 -19.90
C GLU A 109 2.91 3.55 -21.25
N GLU A 110 3.10 2.23 -21.32
CA GLU A 110 2.91 1.46 -22.56
C GLU A 110 1.44 1.16 -22.81
N THR A 111 0.70 0.83 -21.75
CA THR A 111 -0.75 0.56 -21.79
C THR A 111 -1.61 1.75 -21.39
N GLU A 112 -1.00 2.90 -21.08
CA GLU A 112 -1.68 4.12 -20.59
C GLU A 112 -2.62 3.78 -19.41
N THR A 113 -2.13 2.96 -18.48
CA THR A 113 -2.91 2.43 -17.36
C THR A 113 -2.34 2.93 -16.04
N ALA A 114 -3.20 3.30 -15.09
CA ALA A 114 -2.80 3.72 -13.75
C ALA A 114 -3.57 2.92 -12.70
N VAL A 115 -2.86 2.15 -11.87
CA VAL A 115 -3.43 1.40 -10.75
C VAL A 115 -3.03 2.08 -9.46
N LEU A 116 -4.01 2.61 -8.75
CA LEU A 116 -3.81 3.21 -7.45
C LEU A 116 -4.04 2.14 -6.39
N VAL A 117 -2.99 1.85 -5.62
CA VAL A 117 -2.96 0.84 -4.55
C VAL A 117 -2.76 1.55 -3.21
N PRO A 118 -3.86 1.93 -2.55
CA PRO A 118 -3.88 2.29 -1.13
C PRO A 118 -3.31 1.14 -0.29
N LEU A 119 -2.43 1.45 0.64
CA LEU A 119 -1.76 0.48 1.51
C LEU A 119 -1.81 0.99 2.93
N VAL A 120 -2.20 0.12 3.86
CA VAL A 120 -2.21 0.44 5.29
C VAL A 120 -1.49 -0.67 6.05
N TYR A 121 -0.34 -0.36 6.61
CA TYR A 121 0.51 -1.36 7.26
C TYR A 121 1.07 -0.83 8.57
N ASP A 122 1.59 -1.75 9.39
CA ASP A 122 2.27 -1.41 10.63
C ASP A 122 3.79 -1.42 10.39
N ILE A 123 4.46 -0.29 10.62
CA ILE A 123 5.88 -0.11 10.32
C ILE A 123 6.74 -1.05 11.16
N THR A 124 6.34 -1.27 12.41
CA THR A 124 7.06 -2.16 13.33
C THR A 124 6.88 -3.62 12.94
N ALA A 125 5.69 -4.03 12.48
CA ALA A 125 5.46 -5.36 11.94
C ALA A 125 6.20 -5.59 10.61
N CYS A 126 6.26 -4.57 9.75
CA CYS A 126 6.87 -4.67 8.41
C CYS A 126 8.37 -4.37 8.40
N ARG A 127 8.97 -4.02 9.54
CA ARG A 127 10.37 -3.61 9.65
C ARG A 127 11.33 -4.58 8.94
N SER A 128 11.22 -5.88 9.21
CA SER A 128 12.13 -6.88 8.62
C SER A 128 11.98 -7.03 7.10
N VAL A 129 10.75 -6.90 6.59
CA VAL A 129 10.48 -6.83 5.15
C VAL A 129 11.12 -5.57 4.55
N PHE A 130 10.92 -4.41 5.16
CA PHE A 130 11.47 -3.15 4.66
C PHE A 130 12.99 -3.11 4.73
N GLU A 131 13.62 -3.63 5.79
CA GLU A 131 15.08 -3.77 5.87
C GLU A 131 15.61 -4.62 4.72
N THR A 132 14.93 -5.73 4.40
CA THR A 132 15.29 -6.58 3.26
C THR A 132 15.07 -5.87 1.93
N ALA A 133 13.94 -5.21 1.76
CA ALA A 133 13.61 -4.47 0.54
C ALA A 133 14.60 -3.33 0.29
N LEU A 134 14.99 -2.58 1.33
CA LEU A 134 16.02 -1.54 1.25
C LEU A 134 17.39 -2.11 0.87
N LEU A 135 17.74 -3.31 1.35
CA LEU A 135 18.99 -3.99 1.00
C LEU A 135 19.00 -4.44 -0.46
N GLU A 136 17.87 -4.97 -0.93
CA GLU A 136 17.69 -5.42 -2.31
C GLU A 136 17.37 -4.26 -3.28
N ALA A 137 17.10 -3.06 -2.74
CA ALA A 137 16.56 -1.90 -3.44
C ALA A 137 15.27 -2.21 -4.23
N GLU A 138 14.47 -3.15 -3.73
CA GLU A 138 13.25 -3.62 -4.38
C GLU A 138 12.24 -4.05 -3.30
N LEU A 139 11.03 -3.49 -3.35
CA LEU A 139 9.90 -3.95 -2.53
C LEU A 139 8.87 -4.67 -3.40
N LEU A 140 8.58 -5.92 -3.03
CA LEU A 140 7.54 -6.70 -3.69
C LEU A 140 6.20 -6.54 -2.95
N VAL A 141 5.15 -6.22 -3.69
CA VAL A 141 3.77 -6.11 -3.19
C VAL A 141 2.91 -7.16 -3.89
N HIS A 142 2.45 -8.14 -3.13
CA HIS A 142 1.64 -9.26 -3.62
C HIS A 142 0.15 -8.97 -3.40
N VAL A 143 -0.59 -8.67 -4.46
CA VAL A 143 -2.04 -8.51 -4.41
C VAL A 143 -2.74 -9.84 -4.65
N ALA A 144 -3.59 -10.27 -3.73
CA ALA A 144 -4.36 -11.50 -3.85
C ALA A 144 -5.78 -11.30 -3.34
N ALA A 145 -6.78 -11.81 -4.07
CA ALA A 145 -8.15 -11.88 -3.54
C ALA A 145 -8.36 -13.05 -2.60
N ASP A 146 -7.67 -14.16 -2.86
CA ASP A 146 -7.72 -15.36 -2.04
C ASP A 146 -6.32 -15.99 -2.03
N PRO A 147 -5.78 -16.41 -0.88
CA PRO A 147 -4.43 -16.94 -0.77
C PRO A 147 -4.19 -18.19 -1.64
N VAL A 148 -5.26 -18.83 -2.13
CA VAL A 148 -5.23 -20.06 -2.93
C VAL A 148 -5.54 -19.83 -4.41
N ALA A 149 -6.19 -18.71 -4.79
CA ALA A 149 -6.72 -18.51 -6.15
C ALA A 149 -5.68 -18.00 -7.16
N GLY A 150 -4.70 -17.22 -6.70
CA GLY A 150 -3.75 -16.53 -7.56
C GLY A 150 -3.22 -15.28 -6.85
N ARG A 151 -2.08 -14.76 -7.30
CA ARG A 151 -1.55 -13.50 -6.80
C ARG A 151 -0.89 -12.73 -7.93
N VAL A 152 -1.10 -11.43 -7.92
CA VAL A 152 -0.37 -10.45 -8.70
C VAL A 152 0.79 -9.97 -7.86
N THR A 153 1.97 -9.79 -8.45
CA THR A 153 3.12 -9.22 -7.73
C THR A 153 3.57 -7.96 -8.45
N PHE A 154 3.54 -6.85 -7.73
CA PHE A 154 4.13 -5.59 -8.11
C PHE A 154 5.53 -5.49 -7.55
N SER A 155 6.44 -4.92 -8.31
CA SER A 155 7.80 -4.62 -7.86
C SER A 155 8.00 -3.12 -7.85
N HIS A 156 8.44 -2.59 -6.71
CA HIS A 156 8.78 -1.19 -6.54
C HIS A 156 10.29 -1.04 -6.39
N ASP A 157 10.91 -0.32 -7.33
CA ASP A 157 12.35 -0.06 -7.37
C ASP A 157 12.81 0.96 -6.30
N ASP A 158 11.87 1.68 -5.67
CA ASP A 158 12.17 2.66 -4.62
C ASP A 158 11.40 2.37 -3.31
N PRO A 159 11.87 1.37 -2.53
CA PRO A 159 11.25 1.01 -1.24
C PRO A 159 11.30 2.15 -0.22
N SER A 160 12.18 3.13 -0.42
CA SER A 160 12.34 4.27 0.50
C SER A 160 11.14 5.21 0.50
N LEU A 161 10.35 5.24 -0.57
CA LEU A 161 9.14 6.05 -0.67
C LEU A 161 8.03 5.59 0.29
N PHE A 162 8.10 4.35 0.77
CA PHE A 162 7.21 3.83 1.80
C PHE A 162 7.66 4.23 3.21
N LEU A 163 8.84 4.82 3.38
CA LEU A 163 9.42 5.09 4.69
C LEU A 163 9.65 6.59 4.87
N GLU A 164 9.49 7.08 6.10
CA GLU A 164 9.96 8.42 6.42
C GLU A 164 11.47 8.39 6.70
N GLU A 165 12.17 9.49 6.44
CA GLU A 165 13.58 9.66 6.78
C GLU A 165 13.83 9.40 8.28
N SER A 166 12.83 9.70 9.13
CA SER A 166 12.83 9.45 10.57
C SER A 166 12.80 7.97 10.94
N ASP A 167 12.04 7.14 10.20
CA ASP A 167 11.94 5.69 10.43
C ASP A 167 13.28 5.02 10.12
N VAL A 168 13.89 5.39 9.00
CA VAL A 168 15.21 4.87 8.57
C VAL A 168 16.32 5.29 9.55
N GLN A 169 16.28 6.52 10.07
CA GLN A 169 17.21 6.98 11.09
C GLN A 169 17.03 6.23 12.41
N ALA A 170 15.79 6.06 12.87
CA ALA A 170 15.51 5.33 14.11
C ALA A 170 16.03 3.89 14.09
N TRP A 171 15.98 3.22 12.93
CA TRP A 171 16.52 1.86 12.76
C TRP A 171 18.05 1.81 12.69
N SER A 172 18.68 2.89 12.23
CA SER A 172 20.14 3.00 12.13
C SER A 172 20.83 3.28 13.48
N GLU A 173 20.08 3.75 14.48
CA GLU A 173 20.58 4.14 15.80
C GLU A 173 20.52 3.02 16.87
N GLU A 174 20.03 1.82 16.53
CA GLU A 174 19.94 0.63 17.41
C GLU A 174 21.14 -0.33 17.31
#